data_AF-A0A926AMK5-F1
#
_entry.id   AF-A0A926AMK5-F1
#
_cell.length_a   1.000
_cell.length_b   1.000
_cell.length_c   1.000
_cell.angle_alpha   90.00
_cell.angle_beta   90.00
_cell.angle_gamma   90.00
#
_symmetry.space_group_name_H-M   'P 1'
#
loop_
_entity.id
_entity.type
_entity.pdbx_description
1 polymer ?
#
loop_
_entity_poly.entity_id
_entity_poly.type
_entity_poly.pdbx_seq_one_letter_code
_entity_poly.pdbx_strand_id
1 'polypeptide(L)'
;MTNDTHPTSLNKDEVFLGVVESLQCAIGDSEVLEPTTNLIEYLRRTGAWDDVDMADLMYCIGQEFGLSFSNEEGMEFFNPSIGGQRRTDEAWEQEVAPKLTVAALTDFVRERYVPVSFEPVSVLGSPRCPAAGYFVGMSELVQQVRPDAERFGPSTPITQVLPSHSLSVFWRRLGRAAGRSLPELSFWLNHLANALLVASAACLVFGVFVNGAFLAAVWLLCLKGIQFGWWLHRRANPLPQGIVTFGDLARHLAGQKEIPAPRSLSRRAGAWVGRTFLRHRSAETPMERTP
;
A
#
# COMPACT_ATOMS: atom_id res chain seq x y z
N MET A 1 -25.14 26.81 -19.26
CA MET A 1 -24.45 26.53 -17.98
C MET A 1 -23.74 25.19 -18.12
N THR A 2 -22.56 25.25 -18.73
CA THR A 2 -21.66 24.12 -18.97
C THR A 2 -20.73 24.01 -17.77
N ASN A 3 -21.04 23.12 -16.84
CA ASN A 3 -20.06 22.63 -15.86
C ASN A 3 -19.47 21.34 -16.44
N ASP A 4 -18.55 21.51 -17.38
CA ASP A 4 -17.60 20.49 -17.78
C ASP A 4 -16.34 20.68 -16.93
N THR A 5 -16.33 19.99 -15.80
CA THR A 5 -15.19 19.77 -14.90
C THR A 5 -15.42 18.39 -14.32
N HIS A 6 -14.50 17.43 -14.28
CA HIS A 6 -13.07 17.37 -14.54
C HIS A 6 -12.70 15.86 -14.45
N PRO A 7 -11.45 15.45 -14.72
CA PRO A 7 -11.16 14.18 -15.37
C PRO A 7 -11.25 12.97 -14.44
N THR A 8 -11.79 11.89 -14.99
CA THR A 8 -11.70 10.52 -14.51
C THR A 8 -10.31 9.93 -14.76
N SER A 9 -9.24 10.73 -14.64
CA SER A 9 -7.84 10.28 -14.67
C SER A 9 -7.16 10.81 -13.42
N LEU A 10 -6.38 9.97 -12.73
CA LEU A 10 -5.65 10.41 -11.54
C LEU A 10 -4.78 11.61 -11.94
N ASN A 11 -4.87 12.72 -11.19
CA ASN A 11 -4.06 13.89 -11.51
C ASN A 11 -2.57 13.49 -11.42
N LYS A 12 -1.74 13.97 -12.35
CA LYS A 12 -0.28 13.69 -12.33
C LYS A 12 0.33 14.01 -10.96
N ASP A 13 -0.18 15.05 -10.30
CA ASP A 13 0.24 15.46 -8.96
C ASP A 13 -0.07 14.41 -7.88
N GLU A 14 -1.18 13.67 -8.00
CA GLU A 14 -1.56 12.62 -7.04
C GLU A 14 -0.71 11.36 -7.22
N VAL A 15 -0.41 11.00 -8.47
CA VAL A 15 0.51 9.90 -8.76
C VAL A 15 1.91 10.27 -8.27
N PHE A 16 2.35 11.50 -8.54
CA PHE A 16 3.64 12.00 -8.07
C PHE A 16 3.75 11.90 -6.54
N LEU A 17 2.73 12.38 -5.82
CA LEU A 17 2.73 12.33 -4.37
C LEU A 17 2.81 10.89 -3.84
N GLY A 18 2.03 9.97 -4.39
CA GLY A 18 2.09 8.57 -3.96
C GLY A 18 3.42 7.89 -4.27
N VAL A 19 4.08 8.25 -5.38
CA VAL A 19 5.43 7.77 -5.71
C VAL A 19 6.45 8.31 -4.70
N VAL A 20 6.40 9.61 -4.37
CA VAL A 20 7.29 10.21 -3.36
C VAL A 20 7.08 9.59 -1.99
N GLU A 21 5.84 9.42 -1.55
CA GLU A 21 5.52 8.79 -0.26
C GLU A 21 6.02 7.33 -0.20
N SER A 22 5.90 6.59 -1.31
CA SER A 22 6.42 5.21 -1.41
C SER A 22 7.96 5.17 -1.33
N LEU A 23 8.64 6.07 -2.05
CA LEU A 23 10.09 6.21 -2.02
C LEU A 23 10.60 6.56 -0.63
N GLN A 24 10.01 7.58 -0.01
CA GLN A 24 10.35 8.02 1.35
C GLN A 24 10.09 6.92 2.38
N CYS A 25 9.01 6.15 2.24
CA CYS A 25 8.72 5.02 3.12
C CYS A 25 9.73 3.88 2.95
N ALA A 26 10.18 3.59 1.72
CA ALA A 26 11.15 2.55 1.46
C ALA A 26 12.56 2.93 1.97
N ILE A 27 12.95 4.19 1.80
CA ILE A 27 14.29 4.70 2.13
C ILE A 27 14.39 5.14 3.60
N GLY A 28 13.28 5.52 4.22
CA GLY A 28 13.26 6.10 5.56
C GLY A 28 13.71 7.57 5.61
N ASP A 29 13.61 8.28 4.49
CA ASP A 29 13.96 9.70 4.37
C ASP A 29 12.69 10.57 4.22
N SER A 30 12.81 11.87 4.50
CA SER A 30 11.73 12.85 4.43
C SER A 30 12.06 14.07 3.57
N GLU A 31 13.11 13.99 2.75
CA GLU A 31 13.49 15.07 1.85
C GLU A 31 12.39 15.36 0.83
N VAL A 32 12.16 16.65 0.55
CA VAL A 32 11.23 17.08 -0.48
C VAL A 32 11.85 16.79 -1.84
N LEU A 33 11.23 15.88 -2.59
CA LEU A 33 11.66 15.54 -3.94
C LEU A 33 10.95 16.41 -4.97
N GLU A 34 11.68 16.81 -6.01
CA GLU A 34 11.14 17.49 -7.18
C GLU A 34 10.93 16.48 -8.33
N PRO A 35 10.05 16.76 -9.29
CA PRO A 35 9.87 15.89 -10.46
C PRO A 35 11.18 15.64 -11.22
N THR A 36 12.09 16.61 -11.26
CA THR A 36 13.38 16.53 -11.93
C THR A 36 14.47 15.84 -11.11
N THR A 37 14.20 15.48 -9.85
CA THR A 37 15.19 14.80 -9.01
C THR A 37 15.60 13.47 -9.65
N ASN A 38 16.90 13.28 -9.82
CA ASN A 38 17.46 12.03 -10.30
C ASN A 38 17.36 10.95 -9.22
N LEU A 39 16.71 9.83 -9.52
CA LEU A 39 16.43 8.77 -8.57
C LEU A 39 17.73 8.06 -8.12
N ILE A 40 18.67 7.88 -9.04
CA ILE A 40 19.93 7.17 -8.76
C ILE A 40 20.83 8.01 -7.86
N GLU A 41 20.97 9.30 -8.17
CA GLU A 41 21.72 10.24 -7.33
C GLU A 41 21.07 10.39 -5.94
N TYR A 42 19.74 10.47 -5.88
CA TYR A 42 19.00 10.51 -4.62
C TYR A 42 19.26 9.28 -3.75
N LEU A 43 19.18 8.08 -4.33
CA LEU A 43 19.45 6.82 -3.62
C LEU A 43 20.91 6.73 -3.15
N ARG A 44 21.88 7.15 -3.97
CA ARG A 44 23.30 7.16 -3.58
C ARG A 44 23.55 8.16 -2.45
N ARG A 45 22.99 9.37 -2.54
CA ARG A 45 23.16 10.42 -1.53
C ARG A 45 22.57 10.03 -0.18
N THR A 46 21.44 9.31 -0.18
CA THR A 46 20.81 8.80 1.05
C THR A 46 21.46 7.52 1.59
N GLY A 47 22.46 6.98 0.88
CA GLY A 47 23.10 5.70 1.22
C GLY A 47 22.24 4.47 0.93
N ALA A 48 21.06 4.67 0.33
CA ALA A 48 20.07 3.62 0.10
C ALA A 48 20.32 2.82 -1.19
N TRP A 49 21.26 3.24 -2.04
CA TRP A 49 21.53 2.60 -3.33
C TRP A 49 21.88 1.12 -3.24
N ASP A 50 22.72 0.75 -2.28
CA ASP A 50 23.15 -0.65 -2.10
C ASP A 50 22.18 -1.46 -1.23
N ASP A 51 21.31 -0.77 -0.48
CA ASP A 51 20.39 -1.38 0.49
C ASP A 51 18.96 -1.58 -0.06
N VAL A 52 18.57 -0.80 -1.08
CA VAL A 52 17.24 -0.88 -1.70
C VAL A 52 17.26 -1.84 -2.86
N ASP A 53 16.56 -2.96 -2.71
CA ASP A 53 16.20 -3.81 -3.84
C ASP A 53 15.17 -3.06 -4.72
N MET A 54 15.49 -2.87 -6.00
CA MET A 54 14.61 -2.21 -6.97
C MET A 54 13.30 -2.99 -7.15
N ALA A 55 13.32 -4.31 -7.01
CA ALA A 55 12.10 -5.13 -7.03
C ALA A 55 11.22 -4.82 -5.82
N ASP A 56 11.81 -4.63 -4.63
CA ASP A 56 11.08 -4.24 -3.42
C ASP A 56 10.53 -2.81 -3.52
N LEU A 57 11.28 -1.89 -4.12
CA LEU A 57 10.80 -0.54 -4.39
C LEU A 57 9.59 -0.55 -5.35
N MET A 58 9.70 -1.28 -6.46
CA MET A 58 8.60 -1.43 -7.41
C MET A 58 7.41 -2.14 -6.77
N TYR A 59 7.65 -3.14 -5.93
CA TYR A 59 6.61 -3.80 -5.16
C TYR A 59 5.91 -2.81 -4.22
N CYS A 60 6.65 -1.98 -3.46
CA CYS A 60 6.09 -0.98 -2.57
C CYS A 60 5.23 0.05 -3.31
N ILE A 61 5.73 0.58 -4.44
CA ILE A 61 4.98 1.48 -5.31
C ILE A 61 3.75 0.77 -5.87
N GLY A 62 3.91 -0.47 -6.32
CA GLY A 62 2.83 -1.31 -6.83
C GLY A 62 1.73 -1.48 -5.78
N GLN A 63 2.09 -1.84 -4.55
CA GLN A 63 1.16 -1.93 -3.42
C GLN A 63 0.46 -0.60 -3.14
N GLU A 64 1.19 0.51 -3.27
CA GLU A 64 0.62 1.84 -3.04
C GLU A 64 -0.49 2.14 -4.04
N PHE A 65 -0.29 1.83 -5.33
CA PHE A 65 -1.28 2.06 -6.39
C PHE A 65 -2.19 0.85 -6.69
N GLY A 66 -2.00 -0.27 -5.96
CA GLY A 66 -2.51 -1.60 -6.27
C GLY A 66 -2.33 -2.01 -7.72
N LEU A 67 -1.10 -1.79 -8.21
CA LEU A 67 -0.56 -2.31 -9.46
C LEU A 67 0.33 -3.51 -9.13
N SER A 68 0.37 -4.47 -10.05
CA SER A 68 1.35 -5.55 -10.01
C SER A 68 2.32 -5.31 -11.15
N PHE A 69 3.59 -5.12 -10.83
CA PHE A 69 4.66 -5.07 -11.82
C PHE A 69 5.33 -6.43 -11.85
N SER A 70 5.63 -6.94 -13.05
CA SER A 70 6.55 -8.07 -13.14
C SER A 70 7.98 -7.59 -12.86
N ASN A 71 8.86 -8.52 -12.45
CA ASN A 71 10.28 -8.20 -12.27
C ASN A 71 10.89 -7.70 -13.59
N GLU A 72 10.47 -8.27 -14.72
CA GLU A 72 10.90 -7.85 -16.04
C GLU A 72 10.48 -6.41 -16.35
N GLU A 73 9.23 -6.01 -16.03
CA GLU A 73 8.77 -4.63 -16.24
C GLU A 73 9.56 -3.63 -15.38
N GLY A 74 9.84 -3.97 -14.11
CA GLY A 74 10.67 -3.15 -13.25
C GLY A 74 12.10 -3.04 -13.77
N MET A 75 12.70 -4.16 -14.15
CA MET A 75 14.04 -4.19 -14.73
C MET A 75 14.13 -3.45 -16.06
N GLU A 76 13.10 -3.49 -16.89
CA GLU A 76 13.03 -2.73 -18.14
C GLU A 76 12.99 -1.22 -17.87
N PHE A 77 12.29 -0.78 -16.82
CA PHE A 77 12.31 0.64 -16.43
C PHE A 77 13.71 1.08 -16.00
N PHE A 78 14.38 0.33 -15.12
CA PHE A 78 15.71 0.70 -14.59
C PHE A 78 16.86 0.41 -15.57
N ASN A 79 16.71 -0.58 -16.44
CA ASN A 79 17.72 -0.99 -17.40
C ASN A 79 17.08 -1.36 -18.75
N PRO A 80 16.55 -0.37 -19.48
CA PRO A 80 15.91 -0.61 -20.76
C PRO A 80 16.92 -1.17 -21.75
N SER A 81 16.70 -2.42 -22.17
CA SER A 81 17.54 -3.03 -23.18
C SER A 81 17.25 -2.42 -24.55
N ILE A 82 18.25 -1.79 -25.18
CA ILE A 82 18.14 -1.36 -26.58
C ILE A 82 18.75 -2.45 -27.46
N GLY A 83 17.92 -3.16 -28.23
CA GLY A 83 18.40 -4.20 -29.16
C GLY A 83 18.84 -5.52 -28.50
N GLY A 84 18.34 -5.83 -27.30
CA GLY A 84 18.57 -7.14 -26.65
C GLY A 84 19.96 -7.33 -26.05
N GLN A 85 20.80 -6.29 -26.01
CA GLN A 85 22.11 -6.33 -25.36
C GLN A 85 22.09 -5.54 -24.04
N ARG A 86 22.63 -6.15 -22.99
CA ARG A 86 22.87 -5.49 -21.70
C ARG A 86 23.98 -4.45 -21.90
N ARG A 87 23.72 -3.20 -21.50
CA ARG A 87 24.71 -2.12 -21.57
C ARG A 87 25.86 -2.38 -20.60
N THR A 88 27.06 -1.87 -20.91
CA THR A 88 28.12 -1.76 -19.92
C THR A 88 27.72 -0.77 -18.84
N ASP A 89 28.31 -0.88 -17.65
CA ASP A 89 27.98 -0.02 -16.52
C ASP A 89 28.24 1.45 -16.85
N GLU A 90 29.31 1.79 -17.59
CA GLU A 90 29.57 3.18 -18.00
C GLU A 90 28.53 3.71 -18.99
N ALA A 91 28.09 2.89 -19.95
CA ALA A 91 27.07 3.30 -20.92
C ALA A 91 25.69 3.47 -20.26
N TRP A 92 25.38 2.63 -19.26
CA TRP A 92 24.17 2.79 -18.47
C TRP A 92 24.19 4.09 -17.66
N GLU A 93 25.31 4.37 -16.99
CA GLU A 93 25.50 5.58 -16.16
C GLU A 93 25.38 6.87 -16.98
N GLN A 94 25.84 6.86 -18.24
CA GLN A 94 25.78 8.04 -19.10
C GLN A 94 24.43 8.22 -19.80
N GLU A 95 23.76 7.13 -20.19
CA GLU A 95 22.61 7.21 -21.09
C GLU A 95 21.25 6.90 -20.45
N VAL A 96 21.23 6.11 -19.37
CA VAL A 96 20.01 5.67 -18.67
C VAL A 96 19.85 6.41 -17.35
N ALA A 97 20.87 6.35 -16.49
CA ALA A 97 20.81 6.91 -15.14
C ALA A 97 20.30 8.37 -15.10
N PRO A 98 20.71 9.29 -16.02
CA PRO A 98 20.23 10.67 -16.00
C PRO A 98 18.74 10.82 -16.31
N LYS A 99 18.13 9.84 -16.99
CA LYS A 99 16.71 9.84 -17.38
C LYS A 99 15.80 9.26 -16.29
N LEU A 100 16.37 8.50 -15.34
CA LEU A 100 15.65 7.93 -14.22
C LEU A 100 15.36 9.00 -13.17
N THR A 101 14.32 9.79 -13.44
CA THR A 101 13.82 10.87 -12.57
C THR A 101 12.55 10.45 -11.84
N VAL A 102 12.20 11.15 -10.77
CA VAL A 102 10.92 10.95 -10.06
C VAL A 102 9.74 11.18 -11.02
N ALA A 103 9.84 12.14 -11.95
CA ALA A 103 8.84 12.35 -13.00
C ALA A 103 8.71 11.14 -13.93
N ALA A 104 9.82 10.55 -14.38
CA ALA A 104 9.79 9.37 -15.23
C ALA A 104 9.13 8.17 -14.54
N LEU A 105 9.43 7.95 -13.26
CA LEU A 105 8.79 6.92 -12.46
C LEU A 105 7.29 7.21 -12.25
N THR A 106 6.93 8.47 -12.03
CA THR A 106 5.53 8.91 -11.94
C THR A 106 4.78 8.64 -13.23
N ASP A 107 5.37 8.99 -14.37
CA ASP A 107 4.75 8.76 -15.68
C ASP A 107 4.62 7.24 -15.96
N PHE A 108 5.64 6.44 -15.62
CA PHE A 108 5.60 4.97 -15.71
C PHE A 108 4.44 4.34 -14.92
N VAL A 109 4.23 4.80 -13.68
CA VAL A 109 3.10 4.36 -12.83
C VAL A 109 1.77 4.81 -13.42
N ARG A 110 1.69 6.08 -13.84
CA ARG A 110 0.46 6.67 -14.38
C ARG A 110 -0.01 5.94 -15.64
N GLU A 111 0.90 5.57 -16.53
CA GLU A 111 0.58 4.83 -17.77
C GLU A 111 -0.06 3.46 -17.50
N ARG A 112 0.25 2.85 -16.35
CA ARG A 112 -0.29 1.55 -15.92
C ARG A 112 -1.50 1.69 -15.01
N TYR A 113 -1.81 2.90 -14.56
CA TYR A 113 -2.92 3.14 -13.67
C TYR A 113 -4.24 3.22 -14.44
N VAL A 114 -5.16 2.30 -14.16
CA VAL A 114 -6.52 2.33 -14.72
C VAL A 114 -7.42 3.12 -13.76
N PRO A 115 -7.90 4.30 -14.16
CA PRO A 115 -8.78 5.08 -13.31
C PRO A 115 -10.16 4.43 -13.18
N VAL A 116 -10.86 4.80 -12.11
CA VAL A 116 -12.20 4.30 -11.77
C VAL A 116 -13.14 5.48 -11.67
N SER A 117 -14.33 5.36 -12.25
CA SER A 117 -15.37 6.39 -12.15
C SER A 117 -16.29 6.14 -10.96
N PHE A 118 -16.57 7.19 -10.19
CA PHE A 118 -17.59 7.17 -9.13
C PHE A 118 -18.77 8.11 -9.43
N GLU A 119 -18.94 8.48 -10.70
CA GLU A 119 -20.00 9.42 -11.09
C GLU A 119 -21.41 8.86 -10.82
N PRO A 120 -22.36 9.71 -10.39
CA PRO A 120 -23.74 9.27 -10.16
C PRO A 120 -24.38 8.67 -11.42
N VAL A 121 -24.94 7.47 -11.30
CA VAL A 121 -25.62 6.77 -12.40
C VAL A 121 -27.12 6.79 -12.25
N SER A 122 -27.85 6.72 -13.37
CA SER A 122 -29.32 6.65 -13.35
C SER A 122 -29.78 5.22 -13.05
N VAL A 123 -30.71 5.07 -12.09
CA VAL A 123 -31.27 3.78 -11.69
C VAL A 123 -32.78 3.87 -11.58
N LEU A 124 -33.51 3.00 -12.30
CA LEU A 124 -34.96 2.83 -12.22
C LEU A 124 -35.76 4.16 -12.18
N GLY A 125 -35.44 5.07 -13.09
CA GLY A 125 -36.13 6.36 -13.21
C GLY A 125 -35.68 7.44 -12.24
N SER A 126 -34.80 7.15 -11.27
CA SER A 126 -34.12 8.18 -10.48
C SER A 126 -32.90 8.70 -11.25
N PRO A 127 -32.90 9.96 -11.71
CA PRO A 127 -31.73 10.54 -12.35
C PRO A 127 -30.63 10.75 -11.29
N ARG A 128 -29.40 10.32 -11.59
CA ARG A 128 -28.19 10.59 -10.79
C ARG A 128 -28.24 10.06 -9.34
N CYS A 129 -28.24 8.75 -9.17
CA CYS A 129 -28.06 8.11 -7.87
C CYS A 129 -26.56 8.02 -7.50
N PRO A 130 -26.07 8.78 -6.50
CA PRO A 130 -24.63 8.80 -6.17
C PRO A 130 -24.16 7.48 -5.57
N ALA A 131 -24.97 6.85 -4.71
CA ALA A 131 -24.62 5.57 -4.11
C ALA A 131 -24.48 4.46 -5.17
N ALA A 132 -25.30 4.48 -6.22
CA ALA A 132 -25.16 3.56 -7.33
C ALA A 132 -23.87 3.82 -8.12
N GLY A 133 -23.50 5.08 -8.33
CA GLY A 133 -22.22 5.47 -8.92
C GLY A 133 -21.02 4.93 -8.14
N TYR A 134 -21.06 5.12 -6.81
CA TYR A 134 -20.03 4.56 -5.93
C TYR A 134 -19.94 3.03 -5.99
N PHE A 135 -21.08 2.34 -6.07
CA PHE A 135 -21.08 0.88 -6.20
C PHE A 135 -20.48 0.42 -7.52
N VAL A 136 -20.79 1.09 -8.64
CA VAL A 136 -20.20 0.78 -9.95
C VAL A 136 -18.69 0.96 -9.90
N GLY A 137 -18.19 2.10 -9.42
CA GLY A 137 -16.77 2.35 -9.29
C GLY A 137 -16.08 1.34 -8.35
N MET A 138 -16.69 1.02 -7.21
CA MET A 138 -16.15 -0.05 -6.34
C MET A 138 -16.10 -1.40 -7.03
N SER A 139 -17.07 -1.72 -7.89
CA SER A 139 -17.08 -2.99 -8.64
C SER A 139 -15.94 -3.05 -9.65
N GLU A 140 -15.68 -1.97 -10.38
CA GLU A 140 -14.51 -1.84 -11.25
C GLU A 140 -13.21 -1.99 -10.45
N LEU A 141 -13.12 -1.29 -9.32
CA LEU A 141 -11.95 -1.35 -8.46
C LEU A 141 -11.70 -2.76 -7.88
N VAL A 142 -12.75 -3.49 -7.51
CA VAL A 142 -12.62 -4.88 -7.07
C VAL A 142 -12.07 -5.74 -8.19
N GLN A 143 -12.53 -5.58 -9.44
CA GLN A 143 -11.98 -6.33 -10.57
C GLN A 143 -10.52 -6.01 -10.84
N GLN A 144 -10.08 -4.77 -10.59
CA GLN A 144 -8.67 -4.40 -10.72
C GLN A 144 -7.80 -5.01 -9.60
N VAL A 145 -8.30 -5.06 -8.36
CA VAL A 145 -7.56 -5.63 -7.22
C VAL A 145 -7.63 -7.16 -7.18
N ARG A 146 -8.72 -7.73 -7.68
CA ARG A 146 -9.01 -9.16 -7.67
C ARG A 146 -9.75 -9.55 -8.97
N PRO A 147 -9.01 -9.81 -10.06
CA PRO A 147 -9.60 -10.14 -11.36
C PRO A 147 -10.44 -11.43 -11.35
N ASP A 148 -10.17 -12.35 -10.42
CA ASP A 148 -10.92 -13.60 -10.21
C ASP A 148 -12.19 -13.43 -9.35
N ALA A 149 -12.50 -12.22 -8.88
CA ALA A 149 -13.67 -12.01 -8.03
C ALA A 149 -14.97 -12.30 -8.80
N GLU A 150 -15.82 -13.16 -8.21
CA GLU A 150 -17.17 -13.40 -8.73
C GLU A 150 -18.02 -12.12 -8.69
N ARG A 151 -19.05 -12.06 -9.53
CA ARG A 151 -20.00 -10.95 -9.53
C ARG A 151 -20.70 -10.86 -8.18
N PHE A 152 -20.79 -9.64 -7.65
CA PHE A 152 -21.41 -9.35 -6.36
C PHE A 152 -22.39 -8.19 -6.48
N GLY A 153 -23.27 -8.06 -5.47
CA GLY A 153 -24.28 -7.01 -5.40
C GLY A 153 -24.05 -6.05 -4.22
N PRO A 154 -24.86 -4.99 -4.10
CA PRO A 154 -24.76 -4.04 -2.99
C PRO A 154 -24.96 -4.71 -1.62
N SER A 155 -25.80 -5.74 -1.52
CA SER A 155 -26.04 -6.45 -0.26
C SER A 155 -24.96 -7.50 0.06
N THR A 156 -23.98 -7.72 -0.82
CA THR A 156 -22.92 -8.69 -0.59
C THR A 156 -21.94 -8.16 0.47
N PRO A 157 -21.60 -8.95 1.51
CA PRO A 157 -20.58 -8.59 2.47
C PRO A 157 -19.22 -8.38 1.82
N ILE A 158 -18.53 -7.29 2.18
CA ILE A 158 -17.24 -6.93 1.58
C ILE A 158 -16.19 -8.02 1.83
N THR A 159 -16.16 -8.58 3.04
CA THR A 159 -15.22 -9.64 3.44
C THR A 159 -15.43 -10.98 2.73
N GLN A 160 -16.59 -11.20 2.11
CA GLN A 160 -16.80 -12.39 1.27
C GLN A 160 -16.11 -12.28 -0.09
N VAL A 161 -16.05 -11.05 -0.62
CA VAL A 161 -15.46 -10.78 -1.95
C VAL A 161 -13.97 -10.44 -1.82
N LEU A 162 -13.59 -9.70 -0.79
CA LEU A 162 -12.23 -9.22 -0.56
C LEU A 162 -11.64 -9.85 0.71
N PRO A 163 -10.77 -10.86 0.59
CA PRO A 163 -10.01 -11.40 1.72
C PRO A 163 -8.97 -10.39 2.21
N SER A 164 -8.47 -10.56 3.44
CA SER A 164 -7.68 -9.57 4.21
C SER A 164 -6.70 -8.71 3.41
N HIS A 165 -5.80 -9.31 2.63
CA HIS A 165 -4.82 -8.56 1.84
C HIS A 165 -5.48 -7.74 0.71
N SER A 166 -6.36 -8.35 -0.09
CA SER A 166 -7.09 -7.64 -1.14
C SER A 166 -7.98 -6.54 -0.56
N LEU A 167 -8.52 -6.73 0.65
CA LEU A 167 -9.30 -5.72 1.35
C LEU A 167 -8.46 -4.49 1.71
N SER A 168 -7.24 -4.65 2.23
CA SER A 168 -6.38 -3.51 2.57
C SER A 168 -5.98 -2.71 1.33
N VAL A 169 -5.64 -3.40 0.24
CA VAL A 169 -5.32 -2.78 -1.07
C VAL A 169 -6.54 -2.05 -1.62
N PHE A 170 -7.71 -2.70 -1.65
CA PHE A 170 -8.97 -2.09 -2.09
C PHE A 170 -9.30 -0.84 -1.29
N TRP A 171 -9.19 -0.89 0.05
CA TRP A 171 -9.53 0.23 0.92
C TRP A 171 -8.62 1.43 0.67
N ARG A 172 -7.32 1.20 0.51
CA ARG A 172 -6.36 2.27 0.21
C ARG A 172 -6.66 2.93 -1.14
N ARG A 173 -6.90 2.12 -2.17
CA ARG A 173 -7.23 2.62 -3.51
C ARG A 173 -8.57 3.35 -3.52
N LEU A 174 -9.58 2.84 -2.84
CA LEU A 174 -10.89 3.47 -2.77
C LEU A 174 -10.81 4.84 -2.12
N GLY A 175 -10.04 4.99 -1.03
CA GLY A 175 -9.84 6.27 -0.36
C GLY A 175 -9.24 7.32 -1.30
N ARG A 176 -8.22 6.93 -2.09
CA ARG A 176 -7.60 7.85 -3.06
C ARG A 176 -8.49 8.13 -4.25
N ALA A 177 -9.02 7.10 -4.90
CA ALA A 177 -9.81 7.25 -6.11
C ALA A 177 -11.14 7.98 -5.86
N ALA A 178 -11.73 7.84 -4.67
CA ALA A 178 -12.92 8.61 -4.28
C ALA A 178 -12.59 10.00 -3.70
N GLY A 179 -11.30 10.35 -3.53
CA GLY A 179 -10.86 11.60 -2.90
C GLY A 179 -11.33 11.76 -1.46
N ARG A 180 -11.53 10.67 -0.72
CA ARG A 180 -12.20 10.65 0.58
C ARG A 180 -11.39 9.94 1.65
N SER A 181 -11.43 10.49 2.85
CA SER A 181 -10.84 9.84 4.02
C SER A 181 -11.74 8.69 4.43
N LEU A 182 -11.32 7.47 4.13
CA LEU A 182 -11.97 6.29 4.67
C LEU A 182 -11.59 6.10 6.15
N PRO A 183 -12.49 5.59 6.98
CA PRO A 183 -12.15 5.12 8.33
C PRO A 183 -11.06 4.04 8.26
N GLU A 184 -10.16 4.07 9.24
CA GLU A 184 -9.06 3.11 9.34
C GLU A 184 -9.58 1.68 9.53
N LEU A 185 -8.97 0.74 8.80
CA LEU A 185 -9.22 -0.68 9.02
C LEU A 185 -8.45 -1.16 10.24
N SER A 186 -9.12 -1.91 11.11
CA SER A 186 -8.52 -2.43 12.33
C SER A 186 -7.85 -3.79 12.09
N PHE A 187 -6.60 -3.77 11.63
CA PHE A 187 -5.80 -4.99 11.44
C PHE A 187 -4.97 -5.39 12.67
N TRP A 188 -5.26 -4.83 13.85
CA TRP A 188 -4.40 -4.99 15.04
C TRP A 188 -4.19 -6.46 15.45
N LEU A 189 -5.14 -7.34 15.12
CA LEU A 189 -5.01 -8.78 15.35
C LEU A 189 -3.91 -9.46 14.52
N ASN A 190 -3.56 -8.93 13.34
CA ASN A 190 -2.42 -9.42 12.56
C ASN A 190 -1.10 -9.12 13.26
N HIS A 191 -0.99 -7.93 13.87
CA HIS A 191 0.19 -7.58 14.65
C HIS A 191 0.31 -8.43 15.92
N LEU A 192 -0.82 -8.75 16.58
CA LEU A 192 -0.83 -9.64 17.74
C LEU A 192 -0.43 -11.08 17.35
N ALA A 193 -0.95 -11.60 16.24
CA ALA A 193 -0.61 -12.93 15.74
C ALA A 193 0.89 -13.03 15.37
N ASN A 194 1.42 -12.02 14.68
CA ASN A 194 2.85 -11.97 14.33
C ASN A 194 3.73 -11.83 15.58
N ALA A 195 3.32 -11.02 16.57
CA ALA A 195 4.05 -10.89 17.83
C ALA A 195 4.08 -12.22 18.61
N LEU A 196 2.97 -12.96 18.64
CA LEU A 196 2.91 -14.30 19.25
C LEU A 196 3.78 -15.31 18.50
N LEU A 197 3.83 -15.26 17.17
CA LEU A 197 4.73 -16.09 16.37
C LEU A 197 6.20 -15.80 16.66
N VAL A 198 6.61 -14.53 16.69
CA VAL A 198 7.98 -14.14 17.02
C VAL A 198 8.35 -14.56 18.45
N ALA A 199 7.45 -14.33 19.41
CA ALA A 199 7.64 -14.77 20.79
C ALA A 199 7.77 -16.31 20.87
N SER A 200 6.97 -17.05 20.10
CA SER A 200 7.06 -18.51 20.04
C SER A 200 8.40 -19.00 19.49
N ALA A 201 8.90 -18.39 18.43
CA ALA A 201 10.19 -18.72 17.84
C ALA A 201 11.35 -18.43 18.81
N ALA A 202 11.31 -17.28 19.50
CA ALA A 202 12.29 -16.94 20.53
C ALA A 202 12.28 -17.93 21.70
N CYS A 203 11.10 -18.34 22.17
CA CYS A 203 10.98 -19.34 23.24
C CYS A 203 11.45 -20.74 22.81
N LEU A 204 11.30 -21.12 21.54
CA LEU A 204 11.84 -22.39 21.02
C LEU A 204 13.37 -22.38 21.02
N VAL A 205 14.00 -21.30 20.56
CA VAL A 205 15.47 -21.15 20.57
C VAL A 205 16.01 -21.23 22.01
N PHE A 206 15.33 -20.59 22.96
CA PHE A 206 15.75 -20.62 24.36
C PHE A 206 15.47 -21.98 25.04
N GLY A 207 14.36 -22.64 24.69
CA GLY A 207 13.94 -23.90 25.28
C GLY A 207 14.84 -25.09 24.98
N VAL A 208 15.59 -25.05 23.87
CA VAL A 208 16.61 -26.08 23.51
C VAL A 208 17.66 -26.27 24.60
N PHE A 209 17.90 -25.25 25.44
CA PHE A 209 18.91 -25.28 26.49
C PHE A 209 18.41 -25.67 27.88
N VAL A 210 17.10 -25.92 28.05
CA VAL A 210 16.49 -26.07 29.40
C VAL A 210 15.96 -27.48 29.67
N ASN A 211 14.96 -27.96 28.91
CA ASN A 211 14.33 -29.28 29.11
C ASN A 211 13.33 -29.60 27.97
N GLY A 212 13.28 -30.84 27.49
CA GLY A 212 12.31 -31.29 26.48
C GLY A 212 10.84 -31.16 26.91
N ALA A 213 10.53 -31.34 28.19
CA ALA A 213 9.16 -31.16 28.71
C ALA A 213 8.71 -29.69 28.68
N PHE A 214 9.64 -28.76 28.92
CA PHE A 214 9.39 -27.32 28.85
C PHE A 214 9.15 -26.89 27.40
N LEU A 215 9.95 -27.38 26.45
CA LEU A 215 9.75 -27.18 25.02
C LEU A 215 8.36 -27.64 24.55
N ALA A 216 7.93 -28.83 24.97
CA ALA A 216 6.62 -29.36 24.60
C ALA A 216 5.46 -28.47 25.13
N ALA A 217 5.56 -28.00 26.37
CA ALA A 217 4.56 -27.11 26.96
C ALA A 217 4.49 -25.75 26.24
N VAL A 218 5.64 -25.15 25.92
CA VAL A 218 5.74 -23.92 25.15
C VAL A 218 5.15 -24.10 23.74
N TRP A 219 5.46 -25.21 23.06
CA TRP A 219 4.94 -25.49 21.72
C TRP A 219 3.40 -25.58 21.73
N LEU A 220 2.83 -26.32 22.69
CA LEU A 220 1.38 -26.44 22.84
C LEU A 220 0.71 -25.11 23.16
N LEU A 221 1.33 -24.27 23.98
CA LEU A 221 0.83 -22.92 24.26
C LEU A 221 0.83 -22.05 22.99
N CYS A 222 1.90 -22.12 22.20
CA CYS A 222 2.01 -21.39 20.94
C CYS A 222 0.97 -21.86 19.91
N LEU A 223 0.71 -23.17 19.81
CA LEU A 223 -0.39 -23.71 19.00
C LEU A 223 -1.73 -23.14 19.42
N LYS A 224 -2.03 -23.16 20.71
CA LYS A 224 -3.30 -22.65 21.23
C LYS A 224 -3.41 -21.14 20.99
N GLY A 225 -2.31 -20.41 21.13
CA GLY A 225 -2.22 -18.99 20.80
C GLY A 225 -2.47 -18.72 19.31
N ILE A 226 -1.85 -19.47 18.41
CA ILE A 226 -2.07 -19.36 16.96
C ILE A 226 -3.52 -19.72 16.62
N GLN A 227 -4.06 -20.83 17.13
CA GLN A 227 -5.46 -21.23 16.91
C GLN A 227 -6.44 -20.17 17.40
N PHE A 228 -6.20 -19.61 18.59
CA PHE A 228 -7.02 -18.55 19.16
C PHE A 228 -6.90 -17.24 18.39
N GLY A 229 -5.69 -16.87 17.97
CA GLY A 229 -5.44 -15.71 17.10
C GLY A 229 -6.14 -15.86 15.75
N TRP A 230 -6.12 -17.06 15.16
CA TRP A 230 -6.82 -17.35 13.90
C TRP A 230 -8.34 -17.31 14.07
N TRP A 231 -8.85 -17.83 15.19
CA TRP A 231 -10.27 -17.74 15.54
C TRP A 231 -10.72 -16.30 15.78
N LEU A 232 -9.93 -15.49 16.50
CA LEU A 232 -10.18 -14.07 16.68
C LEU A 232 -10.10 -13.31 15.36
N HIS A 233 -9.10 -13.57 14.52
CA HIS A 233 -8.97 -12.95 13.20
C HIS A 233 -10.19 -13.28 12.31
N ARG A 234 -10.70 -14.51 12.36
CA ARG A 234 -11.93 -14.90 11.64
C ARG A 234 -13.18 -14.19 12.18
N ARG A 235 -13.21 -13.80 13.46
CA ARG A 235 -14.36 -13.14 14.09
C ARG A 235 -14.26 -11.62 14.12
N ALA A 236 -13.06 -11.07 14.06
CA ALA A 236 -12.85 -9.65 14.03
C ALA A 236 -13.22 -9.14 12.65
N ASN A 237 -14.22 -8.27 12.61
CA ASN A 237 -14.53 -7.54 11.41
C ASN A 237 -13.46 -6.45 11.25
N PRO A 238 -12.57 -6.51 10.24
CA PRO A 238 -11.60 -5.45 10.02
C PRO A 238 -12.28 -4.15 9.58
N LEU A 239 -13.54 -4.24 9.13
CA LEU A 239 -14.33 -3.11 8.67
C LEU A 239 -14.79 -2.21 9.82
N PRO A 240 -15.00 -0.91 9.55
CA PRO A 240 -15.54 0.03 10.52
C PRO A 240 -16.96 -0.35 10.96
N GLN A 241 -17.34 0.06 12.17
CA GLN A 241 -18.70 -0.16 12.65
C GLN A 241 -19.73 0.47 11.69
N GLY A 242 -20.77 -0.32 11.34
CA GLY A 242 -21.84 0.11 10.44
C GLY A 242 -21.57 -0.11 8.95
N ILE A 243 -20.38 -0.59 8.55
CA ILE A 243 -20.07 -0.99 7.18
C ILE A 243 -19.84 -2.49 7.13
N VAL A 244 -20.76 -3.22 6.51
CA VAL A 244 -20.67 -4.68 6.33
C VAL A 244 -20.71 -5.05 4.85
N THR A 245 -21.57 -4.38 4.10
CA THR A 245 -21.83 -4.65 2.67
C THR A 245 -21.30 -3.53 1.78
N PHE A 246 -21.12 -3.82 0.48
CA PHE A 246 -20.75 -2.80 -0.49
C PHE A 246 -21.77 -1.66 -0.58
N GLY A 247 -23.05 -1.93 -0.33
CA GLY A 247 -24.12 -0.95 -0.29
C GLY A 247 -24.05 -0.04 0.94
N ASP A 248 -23.60 -0.54 2.08
CA ASP A 248 -23.33 0.29 3.27
C ASP A 248 -22.18 1.26 2.98
N LEU A 249 -21.10 0.75 2.38
CA LEU A 249 -19.95 1.55 2.00
C LEU A 249 -20.30 2.59 0.93
N ALA A 250 -21.08 2.20 -0.09
CA ALA A 250 -21.53 3.11 -1.14
C ALA A 250 -22.39 4.26 -0.60
N ARG A 251 -23.31 3.95 0.33
CA ARG A 251 -24.14 4.97 1.00
C ARG A 251 -23.32 5.85 1.92
N HIS A 252 -22.37 5.26 2.66
CA HIS A 252 -21.46 5.99 3.51
C HIS A 252 -20.63 6.99 2.69
N LEU A 253 -20.05 6.52 1.58
CA LEU A 253 -19.33 7.37 0.64
C LEU A 253 -20.24 8.44 0.06
N ALA A 254 -21.42 8.11 -0.47
CA ALA A 254 -22.35 9.10 -1.00
C ALA A 254 -22.77 10.19 0.00
N GLY A 255 -22.82 9.87 1.30
CA GLY A 255 -23.20 10.79 2.37
C GLY A 255 -22.07 11.69 2.90
N GLN A 256 -20.81 11.40 2.59
CA GLN A 256 -19.70 12.26 3.00
C GLN A 256 -19.64 13.55 2.14
N LYS A 257 -19.17 14.65 2.73
CA LYS A 257 -18.78 15.84 1.94
C LYS A 257 -17.41 15.61 1.31
N GLU A 258 -17.22 16.05 0.08
CA GLU A 258 -15.91 16.01 -0.59
C GLU A 258 -14.86 16.71 0.28
N ILE A 259 -13.72 16.05 0.47
CA ILE A 259 -12.56 16.69 1.10
C ILE A 259 -11.89 17.48 -0.02
N PRO A 260 -11.70 18.81 0.11
CA PRO A 260 -10.95 19.56 -0.89
C PRO A 260 -9.56 18.95 -1.02
N ALA A 261 -9.10 18.80 -2.27
CA ALA A 261 -7.77 18.28 -2.59
C ALA A 261 -6.71 18.88 -1.65
N PRO A 262 -5.80 18.07 -1.10
CA PRO A 262 -4.89 18.52 -0.05
C PRO A 262 -4.03 19.69 -0.54
N ARG A 263 -4.32 20.89 -0.03
CA ARG A 263 -3.40 22.02 -0.12
C ARG A 263 -2.27 21.80 0.88
N SER A 264 -1.06 21.56 0.38
CA SER A 264 0.25 21.63 1.08
C SER A 264 0.63 20.54 2.12
N LEU A 265 1.27 19.49 1.61
CA LEU A 265 2.55 18.82 1.98
C LEU A 265 3.20 18.77 3.38
N SER A 266 2.80 19.44 4.48
CA SER A 266 3.71 19.48 5.67
C SER A 266 3.29 18.72 6.94
N ARG A 267 2.06 18.20 7.06
CA ARG A 267 1.57 17.70 8.37
C ARG A 267 1.24 16.22 8.49
N ARG A 268 1.15 15.45 7.39
CA ARG A 268 0.77 14.02 7.46
C ARG A 268 1.94 13.04 7.46
N ALA A 269 3.06 13.36 6.81
CA ALA A 269 4.25 12.49 6.79
C ALA A 269 4.82 12.24 8.20
N GLY A 270 4.80 13.24 9.09
CA GLY A 270 5.33 13.11 10.46
C GLY A 270 4.52 12.22 11.40
N ALA A 271 3.23 11.98 11.14
CA ALA A 271 2.35 11.26 12.08
C ALA A 271 2.34 9.74 11.88
N TRP A 272 2.73 9.26 10.69
CA TRP A 272 2.74 7.84 10.35
C TRP A 272 4.13 7.22 10.52
N VAL A 273 5.19 7.92 10.10
CA VAL A 273 6.59 7.46 10.24
C VAL A 273 7.01 7.34 11.71
N GLY A 274 6.46 8.17 12.60
CA GLY A 274 6.75 8.11 14.04
C GLY A 274 6.33 6.81 14.74
N ARG A 275 5.38 6.04 14.19
CA ARG A 275 4.87 4.82 14.85
C ARG A 275 5.49 3.52 14.35
N THR A 276 5.99 3.48 13.13
CA THR A 276 6.62 2.28 12.55
C THR A 276 8.14 2.26 12.73
N PHE A 277 8.80 3.43 12.70
CA PHE A 277 10.28 3.51 12.71
C PHE A 277 10.91 3.63 14.10
N LEU A 278 10.21 4.14 15.12
CA LEU A 278 10.74 4.19 16.50
C LEU A 278 10.94 2.80 17.14
N ARG A 279 10.48 1.73 16.49
CA ARG A 279 10.65 0.35 16.97
C ARG A 279 11.93 -0.35 16.48
N HIS A 280 12.58 0.15 15.44
CA HIS A 280 13.80 -0.49 14.89
C HIS A 280 15.12 0.17 15.29
N ARG A 281 15.12 1.43 15.77
CA ARG A 281 16.37 2.15 16.11
C ARG A 281 16.77 2.16 17.59
N SER A 282 16.01 1.52 18.48
CA SER A 282 16.35 1.47 19.92
C SER A 282 17.23 0.27 20.32
N ALA A 283 17.86 -0.41 19.35
CA ALA A 283 18.67 -1.62 19.59
C ALA A 283 20.17 -1.45 19.26
N GLU A 284 20.67 -0.22 19.17
CA GLU A 284 22.12 0.03 19.10
C GLU A 284 22.60 0.61 20.45
N THR A 285 23.07 -0.30 21.31
CA THR A 285 23.83 0.03 22.51
C THR A 285 25.13 0.75 22.14
N PRO A 286 25.49 1.86 22.81
CA PRO A 286 26.78 2.50 22.62
C PRO A 286 27.86 1.64 23.25
N MET A 287 28.84 1.21 22.44
CA MET A 287 30.03 0.53 22.94
C MET A 287 30.89 1.57 23.67
N GLU A 288 30.92 1.46 25.01
CA GLU A 288 31.82 2.18 25.90
C GLU A 288 33.27 2.02 25.42
N ARG A 289 33.89 3.14 25.04
CA ARG A 289 35.34 3.26 25.08
C ARG A 289 35.74 3.60 26.50
N THR A 290 36.26 2.62 27.22
CA THR A 290 37.08 2.89 28.42
C THR A 290 38.56 3.04 28.03
N PRO A 291 39.30 3.86 28.81
CA PRO A 291 40.56 4.49 28.42
C PRO A 291 41.77 3.55 28.29
#